data_AF-A0A8T2Q4Q6-F1
#
_entry.id   AF-A0A8T2Q4Q6-F1
#
_cell.length_a   1.000
_cell.length_b   1.000
_cell.length_c   1.000
_cell.angle_alpha   90.00
_cell.angle_beta   90.00
_cell.angle_gamma   90.00
#
_symmetry.space_group_name_H-M   'P 1'
#
loop_
_entity.id
_entity.type
_entity.pdbx_description
1 polymer ?
#
loop_
_entity_poly.entity_id
_entity_poly.type
_entity_poly.pdbx_seq_one_letter_code
_entity_poly.pdbx_strand_id
1 'polypeptide(L)'
;MGGPRVEMPTGRLDGLISLASNVPSNLPDSPFNVEELIAYFERKGMSIEDLVVLSGAHTVGVAHCTSFKDRFLFSADGTVLSQDPSMDPAYATQLVQRCPASPSASTLIVNDIITPTVFDNAYFKNVQAGHGLFHSDEALRSDPRTASLLSSFASSQELFFASWARSFVKLSLVDLKTDPSQGHVRTQCNLRN
;
A
#
# COMPACT_ATOMS: atom_id res chain seq x y z
N MET A 1 -16.68 5.99 -0.98
CA MET A 1 -15.34 6.58 -0.94
C MET A 1 -15.03 7.48 -2.14
N GLY A 2 -15.79 7.50 -3.25
CA GLY A 2 -15.57 8.46 -4.36
C GLY A 2 -14.68 7.96 -5.51
N GLY A 3 -14.13 6.75 -5.40
CA GLY A 3 -13.35 6.11 -6.45
C GLY A 3 -14.18 5.57 -7.63
N PRO A 4 -13.51 5.00 -8.65
CA PRO A 4 -14.17 4.52 -9.85
C PRO A 4 -15.03 3.28 -9.60
N ARG A 5 -16.06 3.11 -10.43
CA ARG A 5 -16.81 1.85 -10.50
C ARG A 5 -15.94 0.81 -11.22
N VAL A 6 -15.74 -0.35 -10.61
CA VAL A 6 -15.00 -1.47 -11.20
C VAL A 6 -15.92 -2.68 -11.29
N GLU A 7 -16.10 -3.21 -12.50
CA GLU A 7 -16.88 -4.42 -12.71
C GLU A 7 -16.02 -5.65 -12.44
N MET A 8 -16.30 -6.34 -11.34
CA MET A 8 -15.47 -7.44 -10.86
C MET A 8 -15.93 -8.78 -11.44
N PRO A 9 -15.01 -9.60 -12.00
CA PRO A 9 -15.34 -10.96 -12.40
C PRO A 9 -15.67 -11.83 -11.18
N THR A 10 -16.70 -12.66 -11.31
CA THR A 10 -17.17 -13.60 -10.28
C THR A 10 -16.72 -15.04 -10.57
N GLY A 11 -16.96 -15.96 -9.63
CA GLY A 11 -16.72 -17.40 -9.84
C GLY A 11 -15.46 -17.95 -9.17
N ARG A 12 -14.80 -17.16 -8.29
CA ARG A 12 -13.70 -17.67 -7.45
C ARG A 12 -14.25 -18.63 -6.39
N LEU A 13 -13.45 -19.62 -6.03
CA LEU A 13 -13.71 -20.55 -4.93
C LEU A 13 -12.78 -20.26 -3.74
N ASP A 14 -13.26 -20.53 -2.53
CA ASP A 14 -12.49 -20.38 -1.30
C ASP A 14 -11.43 -21.48 -1.18
N GLY A 15 -10.22 -21.10 -0.76
CA GLY A 15 -9.14 -22.06 -0.53
C GLY A 15 -9.44 -23.04 0.62
N LEU A 16 -8.84 -24.23 0.58
CA LEU A 16 -9.03 -25.26 1.61
C LEU A 16 -8.04 -25.17 2.79
N ILE A 17 -6.99 -24.37 2.64
CA ILE A 17 -5.84 -24.29 3.55
C ILE A 17 -5.52 -22.82 3.82
N SER A 18 -5.24 -22.50 5.09
CA SER A 18 -4.71 -21.21 5.55
C SER A 18 -3.48 -21.49 6.41
N LEU A 19 -2.31 -20.98 6.01
CA LEU A 19 -1.04 -21.19 6.70
C LEU A 19 -0.36 -19.85 6.94
N ALA A 20 -0.06 -19.56 8.21
CA ALA A 20 0.69 -18.35 8.57
C ALA A 20 2.08 -18.31 7.91
N SER A 21 2.70 -19.49 7.69
CA SER A 21 3.99 -19.61 7.00
C SER A 21 3.99 -19.11 5.55
N ASN A 22 2.82 -18.97 4.92
CA ASN A 22 2.74 -18.46 3.55
C ASN A 22 2.83 -16.93 3.47
N VAL A 23 2.59 -16.22 4.58
CA VAL A 23 2.47 -14.76 4.58
C VAL A 23 3.80 -14.06 4.27
N PRO A 24 4.93 -14.37 4.93
CA PRO A 24 6.16 -13.57 4.78
C PRO A 24 6.73 -13.55 3.36
N SER A 25 6.50 -14.60 2.57
CA SER A 25 6.97 -14.69 1.18
C SER A 25 5.94 -14.19 0.15
N ASN A 26 4.71 -13.90 0.58
CA ASN A 26 3.58 -13.53 -0.28
C ASN A 26 2.91 -12.22 0.13
N LEU A 27 3.59 -11.32 0.85
CA LEU A 27 3.15 -9.95 1.03
C LEU A 27 4.35 -8.99 0.96
N PRO A 28 4.22 -7.83 0.30
CA PRO A 28 5.19 -6.75 0.45
C PRO A 28 5.09 -6.16 1.86
N ASP A 29 6.20 -5.68 2.39
CA ASP A 29 6.27 -4.98 3.68
C ASP A 29 6.58 -3.49 3.48
N SER A 30 6.27 -2.67 4.49
CA SER A 30 6.49 -1.23 4.48
C SER A 30 7.95 -0.82 4.21
N PRO A 31 8.98 -1.51 4.76
CA PRO A 31 10.38 -1.15 4.53
C PRO A 31 10.95 -1.54 3.15
N PHE A 32 10.16 -2.19 2.28
CA PHE A 32 10.67 -2.66 1.00
C PHE A 32 11.14 -1.49 0.12
N ASN A 33 12.29 -1.66 -0.52
CA ASN A 33 12.75 -0.74 -1.55
C ASN A 33 12.06 -1.03 -2.91
N VAL A 34 12.27 -0.15 -3.88
CA VAL A 34 11.60 -0.23 -5.19
C VAL A 34 11.90 -1.51 -5.97
N GLU A 35 13.12 -2.06 -5.88
CA GLU A 35 13.48 -3.30 -6.58
C GLU A 35 12.75 -4.49 -5.95
N GLU A 36 12.64 -4.52 -4.63
CA GLU A 36 11.89 -5.55 -3.90
C GLU A 36 10.40 -5.51 -4.27
N LEU A 37 9.81 -4.30 -4.36
CA LEU A 37 8.43 -4.09 -4.78
C LEU A 37 8.20 -4.53 -6.22
N ILE A 38 9.06 -4.10 -7.16
CA ILE A 38 8.97 -4.49 -8.58
C ILE A 38 9.07 -6.01 -8.71
N ALA A 39 10.12 -6.61 -8.14
CA ALA A 39 10.32 -8.06 -8.21
C ALA A 39 9.16 -8.82 -7.58
N TYR A 40 8.54 -8.29 -6.52
CA TYR A 40 7.36 -8.90 -5.90
C TYR A 40 6.14 -8.90 -6.85
N PHE A 41 5.81 -7.75 -7.43
CA PHE A 41 4.69 -7.62 -8.36
C PHE A 41 4.91 -8.47 -9.63
N GLU A 42 6.13 -8.48 -10.17
CA GLU A 42 6.48 -9.29 -11.34
C GLU A 42 6.31 -10.80 -11.08
N ARG A 43 6.67 -11.29 -9.89
CA ARG A 43 6.42 -12.70 -9.50
C ARG A 43 4.94 -13.05 -9.45
N LYS A 44 4.06 -12.06 -9.27
CA LYS A 44 2.59 -12.20 -9.33
C LYS A 44 2.02 -11.91 -10.72
N GLY A 45 2.86 -11.73 -11.75
CA GLY A 45 2.44 -11.41 -13.11
C GLY A 45 1.96 -9.98 -13.30
N MET A 46 2.35 -9.07 -12.39
CA MET A 46 1.92 -7.67 -12.36
C MET A 46 3.05 -6.77 -12.85
N SER A 47 2.70 -5.70 -13.56
CA SER A 47 3.67 -4.76 -14.14
C SER A 47 4.09 -3.68 -13.13
N ILE A 48 5.08 -2.88 -13.50
CA ILE A 48 5.45 -1.66 -12.76
C ILE A 48 4.27 -0.67 -12.70
N GLU A 49 3.46 -0.56 -13.75
CA GLU A 49 2.23 0.26 -13.71
C GLU A 49 1.25 -0.28 -12.68
N ASP A 50 1.04 -1.60 -12.62
CA ASP A 50 0.17 -2.22 -11.63
C ASP A 50 0.65 -1.93 -10.19
N LEU A 51 1.96 -2.01 -9.94
CA LEU A 51 2.58 -1.63 -8.66
C LEU A 51 2.21 -0.19 -8.28
N VAL A 52 2.52 0.77 -9.14
CA VAL A 52 2.33 2.19 -8.83
C VAL A 52 0.84 2.53 -8.64
N VAL A 53 -0.02 2.01 -9.52
CA VAL A 53 -1.48 2.24 -9.46
C VAL A 53 -2.08 1.66 -8.19
N LEU A 54 -1.71 0.42 -7.82
CA LEU A 54 -2.31 -0.26 -6.67
C LEU A 54 -1.81 0.28 -5.35
N SER A 55 -0.60 0.84 -5.28
CA SER A 55 -0.16 1.64 -4.13
C SER A 55 -1.04 2.87 -3.89
N GLY A 56 -1.74 3.36 -4.93
CA GLY A 56 -2.78 4.38 -4.82
C GLY A 56 -3.91 4.05 -3.85
N ALA A 57 -4.06 2.78 -3.44
CA ALA A 57 -4.99 2.38 -2.38
C ALA A 57 -4.74 3.11 -1.05
N HIS A 58 -3.49 3.52 -0.80
CA HIS A 58 -3.08 4.25 0.40
C HIS A 58 -3.65 5.68 0.47
N THR A 59 -4.41 6.15 -0.54
CA THR A 59 -5.18 7.39 -0.46
C THR A 59 -6.28 7.37 0.63
N VAL A 60 -6.64 6.18 1.13
CA VAL A 60 -7.57 6.03 2.27
C VAL A 60 -7.00 5.09 3.33
N GLY A 61 -7.61 5.15 4.51
CA GLY A 61 -7.32 4.22 5.60
C GLY A 61 -6.29 4.75 6.58
N VAL A 62 -5.81 3.83 7.42
CA VAL A 62 -4.95 4.14 8.55
C VAL A 62 -3.82 3.13 8.67
N ALA A 63 -2.75 3.53 9.34
CA ALA A 63 -1.62 2.69 9.71
C ALA A 63 -1.32 2.79 11.20
N HIS A 64 -0.73 1.72 11.74
CA HIS A 64 -0.11 1.79 13.06
C HIS A 64 1.22 2.53 12.98
N CYS A 65 1.57 3.30 14.02
CA CYS A 65 2.87 3.98 14.10
C CYS A 65 4.07 3.02 13.92
N THR A 66 3.91 1.76 14.32
CA THR A 66 4.95 0.73 14.18
C THR A 66 5.27 0.39 12.73
N SER A 67 4.35 0.61 11.79
CA SER A 67 4.49 0.24 10.38
C SER A 67 5.47 1.14 9.61
N PHE A 68 5.86 2.30 10.15
CA PHE A 68 6.82 3.22 9.51
C PHE A 68 7.85 3.75 10.52
N LYS A 69 7.98 3.09 11.67
CA LYS A 69 8.88 3.53 12.75
C LYS A 69 10.34 3.51 12.30
N ASP A 70 10.70 2.59 11.42
CA ASP A 70 12.03 2.44 10.81
C ASP A 70 12.50 3.68 10.04
N ARG A 71 11.57 4.58 9.69
CA ARG A 71 11.87 5.87 9.06
C ARG A 71 12.47 6.90 10.03
N PHE A 72 12.49 6.61 11.33
CA PHE A 72 13.03 7.48 12.37
C PHE A 72 14.01 6.71 13.26
N LEU A 73 15.16 7.32 13.53
CA LEU A 73 16.05 6.86 14.59
C LEU A 73 15.80 7.71 15.84
N PHE A 74 15.43 7.05 16.94
CA PHE A 74 15.24 7.71 18.22
C PHE A 74 16.38 7.39 19.18
N SER A 75 16.75 8.36 20.01
CA SER A 75 17.60 8.17 21.17
C SER A 75 16.87 7.40 22.29
N ALA A 76 17.59 7.10 23.37
CA ALA A 76 17.00 6.52 24.57
C ALA A 76 15.99 7.45 25.29
N ASP A 77 16.13 8.77 25.16
CA ASP A 77 15.22 9.75 25.75
C ASP A 77 14.04 10.14 24.83
N GLY A 78 13.95 9.52 23.65
CA GLY A 78 12.87 9.72 22.68
C GLY A 78 13.08 10.92 21.75
N THR A 79 14.24 11.56 21.77
CA THR A 79 14.62 12.57 20.77
C THR A 79 14.94 11.93 19.42
N VAL A 80 14.57 12.61 18.33
CA VAL A 80 14.88 12.13 16.97
C VAL A 80 16.35 12.42 16.67
N LEU A 81 17.13 11.37 16.44
CA LEU A 81 18.53 11.44 16.04
C LEU A 81 18.69 11.62 14.53
N SER A 82 17.84 10.94 13.76
CA SER A 82 17.75 11.09 12.31
C SER A 82 16.39 10.66 11.79
N GLN A 83 16.06 11.11 10.58
CA GLN A 83 14.87 10.71 9.83
C GLN A 83 15.28 10.27 8.42
N ASP A 84 14.39 9.53 7.76
CA ASP A 84 14.45 9.26 6.34
C ASP A 84 14.57 10.57 5.54
N PRO A 85 15.66 10.79 4.77
CA PRO A 85 15.90 12.04 4.06
C PRO A 85 14.95 12.27 2.88
N SER A 86 14.19 11.24 2.47
CA SER A 86 13.16 11.38 1.44
C SER A 86 11.92 12.14 1.93
N MET A 87 11.72 12.24 3.25
CA MET A 87 10.56 12.92 3.85
C MET A 87 10.67 14.43 3.83
N ASP A 88 9.53 15.08 3.64
CA ASP A 88 9.40 16.49 4.00
C ASP A 88 9.65 16.67 5.52
N PRO A 89 10.56 17.58 5.94
CA PRO A 89 10.88 17.79 7.34
C PRO A 89 9.71 18.26 8.21
N ALA A 90 8.78 19.06 7.65
CA ALA A 90 7.63 19.53 8.40
C ALA A 90 6.62 18.39 8.60
N TYR A 91 6.41 17.55 7.60
CA TYR A 91 5.61 16.33 7.72
C TYR A 91 6.22 15.34 8.72
N ALA A 92 7.52 15.10 8.64
CA ALA A 92 8.24 14.25 9.59
C ALA A 92 8.07 14.73 11.05
N THR A 93 8.13 16.05 11.28
CA THR A 93 7.86 16.65 12.59
C THR A 93 6.43 16.36 13.08
N GLN A 94 5.43 16.46 12.20
CA GLN A 94 4.03 16.13 12.54
C GLN A 94 3.86 14.66 12.88
N LEU A 95 4.51 13.76 12.12
CA LEU A 95 4.46 12.32 12.39
C LEU A 95 5.05 11.99 13.76
N VAL A 96 6.21 12.55 14.11
CA VAL A 96 6.87 12.30 15.41
C VAL A 96 6.00 12.76 16.59
N GLN A 97 5.28 13.87 16.45
CA GLN A 97 4.35 14.34 17.49
C GLN A 97 3.22 13.35 17.74
N ARG A 98 2.76 12.64 16.71
CA ARG A 98 1.65 11.69 16.78
C ARG A 98 2.10 10.25 17.03
N CYS A 99 3.32 9.93 16.63
CA CYS A 99 3.99 8.65 16.72
C CYS A 99 5.36 8.83 17.40
N PRO A 100 5.39 9.06 18.72
CA PRO A 100 6.65 9.19 19.46
C PRO A 100 7.43 7.86 19.46
N ALA A 101 8.66 7.87 19.99
CA ALA A 101 9.56 6.71 20.01
C ALA A 101 8.93 5.41 20.58
N SER A 102 8.00 5.55 21.53
CA SER A 102 7.27 4.45 22.18
C SER A 102 5.76 4.72 22.10
N PRO A 103 5.14 4.58 20.91
CA PRO A 103 3.71 4.80 20.77
C PRO A 103 2.94 3.60 21.33
N SER A 104 1.68 3.80 21.74
CA SER A 104 0.79 2.68 22.03
C SER A 104 0.63 1.83 20.77
N ALA A 105 0.56 0.50 20.90
CA ALA A 105 0.30 -0.41 19.78
C ALA A 105 -1.03 -0.09 19.06
N SER A 106 -1.99 0.53 19.74
CA SER A 106 -3.27 0.97 19.16
C SER A 106 -3.24 2.35 18.50
N THR A 107 -2.09 3.04 18.49
CA THR A 107 -1.99 4.38 17.91
C THR A 107 -2.05 4.29 16.40
N LEU A 108 -3.08 4.93 15.82
CA LEU A 108 -3.36 4.95 14.40
C LEU A 108 -3.15 6.36 13.83
N ILE A 109 -2.65 6.42 12.61
CA ILE A 109 -2.55 7.64 11.80
C ILE A 109 -3.18 7.39 10.43
N VAL A 110 -3.68 8.44 9.80
CA VAL A 110 -4.23 8.36 8.44
C VAL A 110 -3.10 8.20 7.42
N ASN A 111 -3.35 7.42 6.37
CA ASN A 111 -2.38 7.23 5.28
C ASN A 111 -2.29 8.47 4.39
N ASP A 112 -3.41 9.15 4.17
CA ASP A 112 -3.51 10.39 3.40
C ASP A 112 -3.92 11.54 4.33
N ILE A 113 -3.04 12.53 4.49
CA ILE A 113 -3.28 13.68 5.37
C ILE A 113 -4.21 14.74 4.77
N ILE A 114 -4.47 14.68 3.47
CA ILE A 114 -5.27 15.68 2.74
C ILE A 114 -6.73 15.21 2.65
N THR A 115 -6.95 13.97 2.22
CA THR A 115 -8.28 13.40 1.99
C THR A 115 -8.41 11.97 2.58
N PRO A 116 -8.29 11.78 3.91
CA PRO A 116 -8.15 10.47 4.55
C PRO A 116 -9.28 9.46 4.32
N THR A 117 -10.43 9.92 3.80
CA THR A 117 -11.64 9.12 3.57
C THR A 117 -12.15 9.19 2.13
N VAL A 118 -11.43 9.86 1.22
CA VAL A 118 -11.79 9.96 -0.19
C VAL A 118 -10.80 9.16 -1.01
N PHE A 119 -11.32 8.28 -1.85
CA PHE A 119 -10.52 7.55 -2.82
C PHE A 119 -10.31 8.45 -4.04
N ASP A 120 -9.18 9.15 -4.06
CA ASP A 120 -8.80 10.09 -5.12
C ASP A 120 -7.30 9.99 -5.43
N ASN A 121 -6.75 10.96 -6.15
CA ASN A 121 -5.32 10.96 -6.51
C ASN A 121 -4.42 11.76 -5.54
N ALA A 122 -4.91 12.14 -4.36
CA ALA A 122 -4.14 12.89 -3.37
C ALA A 122 -2.94 12.08 -2.85
N TYR A 123 -3.05 10.76 -2.76
CA TYR A 123 -1.90 9.87 -2.50
C TYR A 123 -0.69 10.21 -3.37
N PHE A 124 -0.87 10.27 -4.70
CA PHE A 124 0.23 10.52 -5.63
C PHE A 124 0.83 11.92 -5.45
N LYS A 125 0.00 12.92 -5.17
CA LYS A 125 0.43 14.29 -4.87
C LYS A 125 1.21 14.37 -3.56
N ASN A 126 0.77 13.64 -2.54
CA ASN A 126 1.40 13.55 -1.24
C ASN A 126 2.78 12.90 -1.35
N VAL A 127 2.88 11.75 -2.03
CA VAL A 127 4.18 11.10 -2.27
C VAL A 127 5.13 12.04 -3.00
N GLN A 128 4.67 12.73 -4.06
CA GLN A 128 5.50 13.73 -4.77
C GLN A 128 6.02 14.86 -3.88
N ALA A 129 5.24 15.25 -2.85
CA ALA A 129 5.61 16.27 -1.89
C ALA A 129 6.49 15.74 -0.73
N GLY A 130 6.90 14.47 -0.73
CA GLY A 130 7.63 13.87 0.39
C GLY A 130 6.74 13.53 1.59
N HIS A 131 5.43 13.41 1.36
CA HIS A 131 4.41 13.10 2.38
C HIS A 131 3.93 11.64 2.33
N GLY A 132 4.62 10.75 1.62
CA GLY A 132 4.36 9.31 1.69
C GLY A 132 4.59 8.79 3.11
N LEU A 133 3.68 7.96 3.63
CA LEU A 133 3.75 7.50 5.01
C LEU A 133 4.79 6.39 5.18
N PHE A 134 4.73 5.39 4.30
CA PHE A 134 5.61 4.22 4.33
C PHE A 134 6.91 4.48 3.55
N HIS A 135 7.96 3.72 3.88
CA HIS A 135 9.20 3.77 3.08
C HIS A 135 8.92 3.31 1.64
N SER A 136 8.09 2.27 1.48
CA SER A 136 7.64 1.77 0.19
C SER A 136 6.88 2.78 -0.67
N ASP A 137 6.20 3.77 -0.07
CA ASP A 137 5.57 4.86 -0.82
C ASP A 137 6.61 5.81 -1.43
N GLU A 138 7.57 6.27 -0.61
CA GLU A 138 8.64 7.19 -1.06
C GLU A 138 9.66 6.51 -1.98
N ALA A 139 9.83 5.19 -1.86
CA ALA A 139 10.64 4.39 -2.78
C ALA A 139 10.16 4.51 -4.23
N LEU A 140 8.85 4.62 -4.47
CA LEU A 140 8.28 4.81 -5.81
C LEU A 140 8.60 6.19 -6.39
N ARG A 141 8.83 7.21 -5.56
CA ARG A 141 9.21 8.54 -6.05
C ARG A 141 10.66 8.60 -6.48
N SER A 142 11.51 7.85 -5.82
CA SER A 142 12.97 7.93 -5.99
C SER A 142 13.46 7.19 -7.24
N ASP A 143 12.66 6.31 -7.83
CA ASP A 143 13.05 5.49 -8.98
C ASP A 143 12.47 6.02 -10.31
N PRO A 144 13.29 6.24 -11.35
CA PRO A 144 12.81 6.76 -12.65
C PRO A 144 11.72 5.91 -13.33
N ARG A 145 11.71 4.59 -13.12
CA ARG A 145 10.72 3.66 -13.74
C ARG A 145 9.32 3.88 -13.17
N THR A 146 9.21 4.37 -11.93
CA THR A 146 7.94 4.56 -11.21
C THR A 146 7.57 6.04 -11.04
N ALA A 147 8.56 6.94 -10.93
CA ALA A 147 8.33 8.38 -10.73
C ALA A 147 7.52 9.05 -11.84
N SER A 148 7.70 8.63 -13.09
CA SER A 148 6.91 9.14 -14.23
C SER A 148 5.44 8.75 -14.16
N LEU A 149 5.14 7.52 -13.70
CA LEU A 149 3.78 7.03 -13.46
C LEU A 149 3.13 7.78 -12.30
N LEU A 150 3.83 7.94 -11.17
CA LEU A 150 3.35 8.75 -10.04
C LEU A 150 2.95 10.16 -10.50
N SER A 151 3.77 10.79 -11.34
CA SER A 151 3.50 12.14 -11.86
C SER A 151 2.29 12.19 -12.79
N SER A 152 2.09 11.13 -13.57
CA SER A 152 0.93 11.01 -14.45
C SER A 152 -0.36 10.85 -13.65
N PHE A 153 -0.35 10.03 -12.60
CA PHE A 153 -1.53 9.83 -11.73
C PHE A 153 -1.80 11.03 -10.82
N ALA A 154 -0.77 11.73 -10.34
CA ALA A 154 -0.92 12.96 -9.58
C ALA A 154 -1.56 14.09 -10.41
N SER A 155 -1.21 14.18 -11.70
CA SER A 155 -1.74 15.21 -12.61
C SER A 155 -3.13 14.88 -13.16
N SER A 156 -3.51 13.61 -13.26
CA SER A 156 -4.81 13.19 -13.79
C SER A 156 -5.47 12.11 -12.95
N GLN A 157 -6.52 12.50 -12.22
CA GLN A 157 -7.37 11.56 -11.48
C GLN A 157 -8.12 10.60 -12.42
N GLU A 158 -8.53 11.08 -13.60
CA GLU A 158 -9.17 10.25 -14.62
C GLU A 158 -8.24 9.11 -15.07
N LEU A 159 -6.97 9.44 -15.32
CA LEU A 159 -5.96 8.45 -15.67
C LEU A 159 -5.72 7.45 -14.54
N PHE A 160 -5.60 7.93 -13.31
CA PHE A 160 -5.48 7.06 -12.13
C PHE A 160 -6.66 6.10 -12.04
N PHE A 161 -7.90 6.60 -12.15
CA PHE A 161 -9.10 5.79 -12.03
C PHE A 161 -9.25 4.75 -13.15
N ALA A 162 -8.91 5.12 -14.38
CA ALA A 162 -8.91 4.20 -15.51
C ALA A 162 -7.86 3.09 -15.36
N SER A 163 -6.65 3.42 -14.91
CA SER A 163 -5.63 2.40 -14.62
C SER A 163 -5.97 1.56 -13.39
N TRP A 164 -6.51 2.16 -12.33
CA TRP A 164 -6.99 1.45 -11.14
C TRP A 164 -8.00 0.37 -11.48
N ALA A 165 -9.02 0.69 -12.29
CA ALA A 165 -10.02 -0.31 -12.69
C ALA A 165 -9.38 -1.52 -13.38
N ARG A 166 -8.39 -1.30 -14.26
CA ARG A 166 -7.68 -2.38 -14.97
C ARG A 166 -6.79 -3.19 -14.02
N SER A 167 -5.94 -2.53 -13.23
CA SER A 167 -4.99 -3.18 -12.32
C SER A 167 -5.71 -3.89 -11.16
N PHE A 168 -6.82 -3.36 -10.65
CA PHE A 168 -7.60 -4.00 -9.59
C PHE A 168 -8.32 -5.26 -10.08
N VAL A 169 -8.87 -5.25 -11.30
CA VAL A 169 -9.38 -6.48 -11.93
C VAL A 169 -8.24 -7.48 -12.12
N LYS A 170 -7.09 -7.05 -12.62
CA LYS A 170 -5.92 -7.93 -12.80
C LYS A 170 -5.45 -8.55 -11.48
N LEU A 171 -5.33 -7.75 -10.41
CA LEU A 171 -5.00 -8.22 -9.06
C LEU A 171 -5.96 -9.31 -8.61
N SER A 172 -7.26 -9.13 -8.85
CA SER A 172 -8.25 -10.12 -8.45
C SER A 172 -8.06 -11.48 -9.15
N LEU A 173 -7.40 -11.52 -10.32
CA LEU A 173 -7.17 -12.75 -11.08
C LEU A 173 -5.88 -13.49 -10.68
N VAL A 174 -5.06 -12.90 -9.81
CA VAL A 174 -3.83 -13.53 -9.30
C VAL A 174 -4.17 -14.78 -8.48
N ASP A 175 -3.46 -15.88 -8.76
CA ASP A 175 -3.58 -17.17 -8.04
C ASP A 175 -5.02 -17.69 -7.91
N LEU A 176 -5.86 -17.39 -8.91
CA LEU A 176 -7.28 -17.67 -8.94
C LEU A 176 -7.59 -19.18 -8.87
N LYS A 177 -8.57 -19.54 -8.03
CA LYS A 177 -9.14 -20.89 -7.93
C LYS A 177 -10.54 -20.93 -8.55
N THR A 178 -10.69 -21.67 -9.64
CA THR A 178 -11.99 -21.95 -10.29
C THR A 178 -12.33 -23.44 -10.37
N ASP A 179 -11.36 -24.32 -10.15
CA ASP A 179 -11.57 -25.77 -10.15
C ASP A 179 -12.21 -26.20 -8.81
N PRO A 180 -13.40 -26.85 -8.81
CA PRO A 180 -14.03 -27.41 -7.62
C PRO A 180 -13.17 -28.43 -6.85
N SER A 181 -12.11 -28.98 -7.45
CA SER A 181 -11.12 -29.81 -6.76
C SER A 181 -10.17 -29.02 -5.85
N GLN A 182 -10.04 -27.71 -6.08
CA GLN A 182 -9.05 -26.82 -5.43
C GLN A 182 -9.66 -25.88 -4.38
N GLY A 183 -10.99 -25.82 -4.30
CA GLY A 183 -11.72 -24.92 -3.40
C GLY A 183 -13.22 -25.22 -3.31
N HIS A 184 -13.92 -24.48 -2.45
CA HIS A 184 -15.37 -24.61 -2.26
C HIS A 184 -16.03 -23.25 -2.01
N VAL A 185 -17.36 -23.20 -1.93
CA VAL A 185 -18.09 -22.01 -1.47
C VAL A 185 -18.40 -22.17 0.02
N ARG A 186 -17.72 -21.40 0.88
CA ARG A 186 -17.95 -21.42 2.34
C ARG A 186 -19.31 -20.85 2.68
N THR A 187 -19.97 -21.49 3.64
CA THR A 187 -21.19 -20.93 4.26
C THR A 187 -20.85 -19.95 5.37
N GLN A 188 -19.70 -20.12 6.03
CA GLN A 188 -19.13 -19.22 7.03
C GLN A 188 -17.65 -18.98 6.71
N CYS A 189 -17.26 -17.72 6.47
CA CYS A 189 -15.92 -17.41 5.95
C CYS A 189 -14.75 -17.79 6.88
N ASN A 190 -14.97 -17.77 8.20
CA ASN A 190 -13.98 -18.08 9.24
C ASN A 190 -13.86 -19.59 9.55
N LEU A 191 -14.71 -20.42 8.95
CA LEU A 191 -14.71 -21.87 9.14
C LEU A 191 -14.55 -22.58 7.81
N ARG A 192 -13.97 -23.78 7.86
CA ARG A 192 -14.06 -24.71 6.74
C ARG A 192 -15.44 -25.37 6.80
N ASN A 193 -16.08 -25.54 5.64
CA ASN A 193 -17.27 -26.40 5.52
C ASN A 193 -16.96 -27.84 5.91
#